data_AF-A0A9W8HR04-F1
#
_entry.id   AF-A0A9W8HR04-F1
#
_cell.length_a   1.000
_cell.length_b   1.000
_cell.length_c   1.000
_cell.angle_alpha   90.00
_cell.angle_beta   90.00
_cell.angle_gamma   90.00
#
_symmetry.space_group_name_H-M   'P 1'
#
loop_
_entity.id
_entity.type
_entity.pdbx_description
1 polymer ?
#
loop_
_entity_poly.entity_id
_entity_poly.type
_entity_poly.pdbx_seq_one_letter_code
_entity_poly.pdbx_strand_id
1 'polypeptide(L)'
;MVRTASDSAMDTSVIQQHRSTCTKGTSSFGKRHTKTHSLCKRCGNRAFHNQKKTCASCGYPSAKIRSFNWGFKAKRRKTTGTGRMRYLKTVNVRFKNGFREGKKASA
;
A
#
# COMPACT_ATOMS: atom_id res chain seq x y z
N MET A 1 -38.15 64.89 11.59
CA MET A 1 -39.01 63.79 11.11
C MET A 1 -38.27 63.07 10.00
N VAL A 2 -37.39 62.14 10.37
CA VAL A 2 -37.44 60.67 10.15
C VAL A 2 -37.43 60.22 8.69
N ARG A 3 -36.46 59.32 8.40
CA ARG A 3 -36.40 58.29 7.33
C ARG A 3 -35.78 58.72 6.00
N THR A 4 -34.84 58.01 5.38
CA THR A 4 -34.03 56.82 5.73
C THR A 4 -32.97 56.70 4.63
N ALA A 5 -31.72 56.43 5.00
CA ALA A 5 -30.76 55.80 4.10
C ALA A 5 -31.25 54.37 3.79
N SER A 6 -31.31 54.02 2.52
CA SER A 6 -31.48 52.64 2.03
C SER A 6 -30.55 52.53 0.81
N ASP A 7 -29.24 52.44 1.02
CA ASP A 7 -28.57 51.20 1.44
C ASP A 7 -29.11 50.01 0.64
N SER A 8 -28.92 50.08 -0.68
CA SER A 8 -28.97 48.90 -1.54
C SER A 8 -27.70 48.09 -1.27
N ALA A 9 -27.70 47.42 -0.12
CA ALA A 9 -26.78 46.36 0.20
C ALA A 9 -26.88 45.33 -0.94
N MET A 10 -25.79 45.22 -1.71
CA MET A 10 -25.50 44.07 -2.55
C MET A 10 -25.82 42.84 -1.71
N ASP A 11 -26.76 42.03 -2.17
CA ASP A 11 -27.30 40.90 -1.43
C ASP A 11 -26.18 39.93 -1.03
N THR A 12 -25.66 40.11 0.19
CA THR A 12 -24.65 39.26 0.81
C THR A 12 -25.15 37.84 1.06
N SER A 13 -26.42 37.52 0.74
CA SER A 13 -26.95 36.17 0.85
C SER A 13 -26.46 35.22 -0.27
N VAL A 14 -26.09 35.73 -1.45
CA VAL A 14 -25.57 34.89 -2.56
C VAL A 14 -24.10 34.53 -2.33
N ILE A 15 -23.34 35.34 -1.59
CA ILE A 15 -21.96 35.03 -1.20
C ILE A 15 -21.91 34.06 0.02
N GLN A 16 -23.00 33.96 0.79
CA GLN A 16 -23.08 33.03 1.94
C GLN A 16 -23.44 31.58 1.56
N GLN A 17 -23.95 31.31 0.35
CA GLN A 17 -24.40 29.96 -0.05
C GLN A 17 -23.27 29.00 -0.48
N HIS A 18 -22.02 29.48 -0.59
CA HIS A 18 -20.84 28.63 -0.82
C HIS A 18 -20.02 28.33 0.44
N ARG A 19 -20.66 28.27 1.62
CA ARG A 19 -20.11 27.50 2.74
C ARG A 19 -20.23 26.02 2.43
N SER A 20 -19.31 25.58 1.60
CA SER A 20 -18.97 24.18 1.34
C SER A 20 -18.91 23.43 2.68
N THR A 21 -19.97 22.68 2.94
CA THR A 21 -20.07 21.75 4.06
C THR A 21 -19.07 20.63 3.85
N CYS A 22 -17.80 20.89 4.19
CA CYS A 22 -16.79 19.85 4.35
C CYS A 22 -17.08 19.10 5.66
N THR A 23 -18.26 18.49 5.73
CA THR A 23 -18.70 17.64 6.83
C THR A 23 -18.01 16.28 6.71
N LYS A 24 -17.88 15.57 7.83
CA LYS A 24 -17.36 14.19 7.81
C LYS A 24 -18.39 13.29 7.09
N GLY A 25 -17.93 12.21 6.48
CA GLY A 25 -18.80 11.24 5.80
C GLY A 25 -18.94 11.51 4.30
N THR A 26 -20.14 11.32 3.76
CA THR A 26 -20.43 11.25 2.31
C THR A 26 -19.91 12.44 1.51
N SER A 27 -20.14 13.66 1.99
CA SER A 27 -19.66 14.91 1.36
C SER A 27 -18.14 14.95 1.18
N SER A 28 -17.38 14.39 2.13
CA SER A 28 -15.91 14.33 2.07
C SER A 28 -15.37 13.19 1.20
N PHE A 29 -16.13 12.10 0.99
CA PHE A 29 -15.64 10.92 0.28
C PHE A 29 -15.47 11.16 -1.23
N GLY A 30 -16.31 12.01 -1.85
CA GLY A 30 -16.20 12.35 -3.27
C GLY A 30 -14.87 12.99 -3.66
N LYS A 31 -14.20 13.66 -2.71
CA LYS A 31 -12.90 14.30 -2.94
C LYS A 31 -11.70 13.34 -2.86
N ARG A 32 -11.88 12.06 -2.49
CA ARG A 32 -10.79 11.10 -2.23
C ARG A 32 -10.37 10.29 -3.47
N HIS A 33 -10.03 10.98 -4.56
CA HIS A 33 -9.64 10.33 -5.83
C HIS A 33 -8.13 10.01 -5.92
N THR A 34 -7.27 10.73 -5.19
CA THR A 34 -5.81 10.53 -5.19
C THR A 34 -5.38 9.24 -4.51
N LYS A 35 -4.44 8.49 -5.09
CA LYS A 35 -3.91 7.24 -4.50
C LYS A 35 -2.54 7.46 -3.86
N THR A 36 -2.46 7.15 -2.57
CA THR A 36 -1.20 7.23 -1.79
C THR A 36 -0.27 6.05 -2.05
N HIS A 37 -0.84 4.90 -2.43
CA HIS A 37 -0.11 3.64 -2.62
C HIS A 37 -0.17 3.09 -4.05
N SER A 38 0.97 2.60 -4.52
CA SER A 38 1.13 1.84 -5.78
C SER A 38 1.71 0.45 -5.51
N LEU A 39 1.86 -0.35 -6.57
CA LEU A 39 2.43 -1.70 -6.50
C LEU A 39 3.94 -1.64 -6.19
N CYS A 40 4.38 -2.44 -5.22
CA CYS A 40 5.79 -2.54 -4.89
C CYS A 40 6.50 -3.58 -5.77
N LYS A 41 7.62 -3.20 -6.40
CA LYS A 41 8.44 -4.07 -7.26
C LYS A 41 8.93 -5.34 -6.55
N ARG A 42 9.23 -5.28 -5.24
CA ARG A 42 9.75 -6.43 -4.48
C ARG A 42 8.65 -7.40 -4.04
N CYS A 43 7.56 -6.89 -3.45
CA CYS A 43 6.55 -7.74 -2.81
C CYS A 43 5.24 -7.89 -3.59
N GLY A 44 5.06 -7.20 -4.72
CA GLY A 44 3.84 -7.24 -5.53
C GLY A 44 2.61 -6.59 -4.89
N ASN A 45 2.58 -6.39 -3.58
CA ASN A 45 1.48 -5.74 -2.88
C ASN A 45 1.36 -4.23 -3.21
N ARG A 46 0.13 -3.71 -3.24
CA ARG A 46 -0.16 -2.26 -3.31
C ARG A 46 0.13 -1.58 -1.96
N ALA A 47 1.41 -1.44 -1.67
CA ALA A 47 1.90 -0.94 -0.38
C ALA A 47 3.07 0.04 -0.55
N PHE A 48 3.48 0.38 -1.77
CA PHE A 48 4.52 1.37 -2.01
C PHE A 48 3.94 2.77 -1.86
N HIS A 49 4.42 3.55 -0.91
CA HIS A 49 3.96 4.91 -0.68
C HIS A 49 4.60 5.87 -1.68
N ASN A 50 3.80 6.55 -2.50
CA ASN A 50 4.29 7.35 -3.63
C ASN A 50 5.07 8.59 -3.19
N GLN A 51 4.64 9.27 -2.12
CA GLN A 51 5.35 10.44 -1.57
C GLN A 51 6.61 10.03 -0.78
N LYS A 52 6.45 9.17 0.24
CA LYS A 52 7.54 8.71 1.13
C LYS A 52 8.51 7.70 0.50
N LYS A 53 8.27 7.31 -0.75
CA LYS A 53 9.07 6.34 -1.53
C LYS A 53 9.43 5.06 -0.77
N THR A 54 8.55 4.59 0.12
CA THR A 54 8.80 3.46 1.03
C THR A 54 7.64 2.47 1.01
N CYS A 55 7.94 1.18 1.02
CA CYS A 55 6.93 0.14 1.06
C CYS A 55 6.52 -0.20 2.48
N ALA A 56 5.25 0.03 2.81
CA ALA A 56 4.67 -0.29 4.11
C ALA A 56 4.66 -1.79 4.40
N SER A 57 4.76 -2.67 3.40
CA SER A 57 4.70 -4.12 3.59
C SER A 57 6.09 -4.74 3.77
N CYS A 58 7.02 -4.48 2.85
CA CYS A 58 8.34 -5.13 2.81
C CYS A 58 9.53 -4.21 3.15
N GLY A 59 9.32 -2.89 3.27
CA GLY A 59 10.37 -1.93 3.59
C GLY A 59 11.18 -1.38 2.40
N TYR A 60 10.95 -1.86 1.17
CA TYR A 60 11.63 -1.33 -0.03
C TYR A 60 11.63 0.21 -0.04
N PRO A 61 12.77 0.90 -0.18
CA PRO A 61 14.06 0.45 -0.73
C PRO A 61 15.02 -0.27 0.23
N SER A 62 14.71 -0.41 1.54
CA SER A 62 15.64 -1.05 2.50
C SER A 62 16.10 -2.43 2.02
N ALA A 63 17.37 -2.78 2.22
CA ALA A 63 17.90 -4.09 1.84
C ALA A 63 17.19 -5.22 2.61
N LYS A 64 17.05 -5.05 3.94
CA LYS A 64 16.36 -6.01 4.81
C LYS A 64 14.85 -5.97 4.57
N ILE A 65 14.22 -7.14 4.59
CA ILE A 65 12.76 -7.26 4.56
C ILE A 65 12.20 -6.84 5.91
N ARG A 66 11.30 -5.88 5.91
CA ARG A 66 10.60 -5.43 7.11
C ARG A 66 9.73 -6.57 7.69
N SER A 67 10.01 -6.98 8.92
CA SER A 67 9.22 -7.93 9.69
C SER A 67 9.25 -7.56 11.17
N PHE A 68 8.16 -7.86 11.89
CA PHE A 68 8.05 -7.57 13.32
C PHE A 68 7.48 -8.76 14.09
N ASN A 69 7.92 -8.96 15.34
CA ASN A 69 7.53 -10.11 16.16
C ASN A 69 6.05 -10.11 16.54
N TRP A 70 5.45 -8.93 16.77
CA TRP A 70 4.03 -8.79 17.07
C TRP A 70 3.11 -9.21 15.90
N GLY A 71 3.65 -9.28 14.67
CA GLY A 71 2.89 -9.61 13.47
C GLY A 71 2.99 -11.07 13.03
N PHE A 72 2.61 -12.04 13.87
CA PHE A 72 2.75 -13.49 13.55
C PHE A 72 2.09 -13.90 12.22
N LYS A 73 0.85 -13.44 11.97
CA LYS A 73 0.12 -13.72 10.71
C LYS A 73 0.82 -13.07 9.51
N ALA A 74 1.45 -11.92 9.70
CA ALA A 74 2.18 -11.23 8.64
C ALA A 74 3.47 -11.98 8.27
N LYS A 75 4.20 -12.52 9.27
CA LYS A 75 5.36 -13.39 9.05
C LYS A 75 4.97 -14.65 8.26
N ARG A 76 3.92 -15.35 8.70
CA ARG A 76 3.47 -16.61 8.07
C ARG A 76 3.15 -16.47 6.57
N ARG A 77 2.55 -15.36 6.15
CA ARG A 77 2.20 -15.11 4.74
C ARG A 77 3.39 -14.89 3.80
N LYS A 78 4.60 -14.70 4.35
CA LYS A 78 5.81 -14.37 3.57
C LYS A 78 7.00 -15.28 3.89
N THR A 79 6.79 -16.30 4.70
CA THR A 79 7.88 -17.19 5.13
C THR A 79 8.37 -18.05 3.97
N THR A 80 9.56 -18.63 4.11
CA THR A 80 10.06 -19.66 3.19
C THR A 80 9.04 -20.79 3.08
N GLY A 81 8.64 -21.15 1.86
CA GLY A 81 7.53 -22.08 1.62
C GLY A 81 6.39 -21.51 0.81
N THR A 82 6.14 -20.20 0.88
CA THR A 82 4.98 -19.58 0.20
C THR A 82 5.16 -19.41 -1.30
N GLY A 83 6.40 -19.42 -1.79
CA GLY A 83 6.74 -19.24 -3.20
C GLY A 83 7.16 -20.54 -3.89
N ARG A 84 7.65 -20.44 -5.13
CA ARG A 84 8.03 -21.59 -5.96
C ARG A 84 9.22 -22.42 -5.44
N MET A 85 10.01 -21.87 -4.52
CA MET A 85 11.20 -22.53 -3.93
C MET A 85 12.10 -23.25 -4.95
N ARG A 86 12.39 -22.63 -6.11
CA ARG A 86 13.02 -23.31 -7.26
C ARG A 86 14.29 -24.09 -6.90
N TYR A 87 15.16 -23.50 -6.08
CA TYR A 87 16.36 -24.16 -5.60
C TYR A 87 16.05 -25.15 -4.47
N LEU A 88 15.54 -24.64 -3.33
CA LEU A 88 15.31 -25.42 -2.11
C LEU A 88 14.42 -26.66 -2.31
N LYS A 89 13.47 -26.63 -3.26
CA LYS A 89 12.61 -27.78 -3.59
C LYS A 89 13.44 -28.99 -4.02
N THR A 90 14.50 -28.78 -4.79
CA THR A 90 15.35 -29.85 -5.33
C THR A 90 16.44 -30.27 -4.34
N VAL A 91 16.81 -29.41 -3.39
CA VAL A 91 17.89 -29.65 -2.42
C VAL A 91 17.64 -30.92 -1.61
N ASN A 92 16.41 -31.16 -1.13
CA ASN A 92 16.09 -32.35 -0.34
C ASN A 92 16.29 -33.65 -1.13
N VAL A 93 15.98 -33.64 -2.43
CA VAL A 93 16.20 -34.80 -3.31
C VAL A 93 17.70 -34.97 -3.59
N ARG A 94 18.42 -33.88 -3.86
CA ARG A 94 19.88 -33.90 -4.05
C ARG A 94 20.60 -34.40 -2.80
N PHE A 95 20.13 -34.02 -1.61
CA PHE A 95 20.66 -34.47 -0.33
C PHE A 95 20.53 -35.99 -0.16
N LYS A 96 19.34 -36.55 -0.42
CA LYS A 96 19.13 -38.02 -0.41
C LYS A 96 20.02 -38.74 -1.42
N ASN A 97 20.28 -38.10 -2.56
CA ASN A 97 21.14 -38.65 -3.60
C ASN A 97 22.64 -38.37 -3.36
N GLY A 98 23.03 -37.85 -2.19
CA GLY A 98 24.43 -37.58 -1.84
C GLY A 98 25.10 -36.51 -2.70
N PHE A 99 24.32 -35.54 -3.22
CA PHE A 99 24.80 -34.47 -4.10
C PHE A 99 25.62 -34.97 -5.31
N ARG A 100 25.25 -36.12 -5.88
CA ARG A 100 25.91 -36.65 -7.09
C ARG A 100 25.96 -35.61 -8.22
N GLU A 101 27.15 -35.43 -8.79
CA GLU A 101 27.41 -34.58 -9.95
C GLU A 101 27.94 -35.43 -11.12
N GLY A 102 27.61 -35.05 -12.37
CA GLY A 102 28.17 -35.67 -13.59
C GLY A 102 27.78 -37.13 -13.91
N LYS A 103 27.11 -37.86 -13.00
CA LYS A 103 26.69 -39.25 -13.23
C LYS A 103 25.36 -39.30 -13.98
N LYS A 104 25.32 -39.93 -15.17
CA LYS A 104 24.09 -40.22 -15.91
C LYS A 104 23.39 -41.45 -15.32
N ALA A 105 22.07 -41.52 -15.45
CA ALA A 105 21.34 -42.75 -15.18
C ALA A 105 21.76 -43.80 -16.24
N SER A 106 22.01 -45.04 -15.81
CA SER A 106 22.10 -46.17 -16.72
C SER A 106 20.71 -46.40 -17.34
N ALA A 107 20.68 -46.73 -18.63
CA ALA A 107 19.46 -47.09 -19.35
C ALA A 107 18.83 -48.37 -18.80
#